data_AF-A0A0F9GMR8-F1
#
_entry.id   AF-A0A0F9GMR8-F1
#
_cell.length_a   1.000
_cell.length_b   1.000
_cell.length_c   1.000
_cell.angle_alpha   90.00
_cell.angle_beta   90.00
_cell.angle_gamma   90.00
#
_symmetry.space_group_name_H-M   'P 1'
#
loop_
_entity.id
_entity.type
_entity.pdbx_description
1 polymer ?
#
loop_
_entity_poly.entity_id
_entity_poly.type
_entity_poly.pdbx_seq_one_letter_code
_entity_poly.pdbx_strand_id
1 'polypeptide(L)'
;MSDAAISEVLPPLVVPCAGEDLEELLGREWLLTNRIGAYASATIPGTNTRQYHGLLVAATKPPGGRVLALSAVMDQLIVPAEEGQTTYDLATFEFPGTFNPCGAGNLVEFRHDVAATFLYRCGPAELVKEIILAETANAVAVRYRLLSGPACRLRIRPFLA
;
A
#
# COMPACT_ATOMS: atom_id res chain seq x y z
N MET A 1 12.72 -17.49 38.66
CA MET A 1 13.46 -16.27 38.29
C MET A 1 12.81 -15.74 37.04
N SER A 2 12.45 -14.46 37.09
CA SER A 2 11.61 -13.74 36.15
C SER A 2 12.23 -13.64 34.76
N ASP A 3 11.43 -13.91 33.74
CA ASP A 3 11.71 -13.41 32.39
C ASP A 3 10.42 -12.79 31.84
N ALA A 4 10.04 -11.67 32.46
CA ALA A 4 9.00 -10.79 31.98
C ALA A 4 9.65 -9.70 31.11
N ALA A 5 10.29 -10.11 30.01
CA ALA A 5 10.55 -9.20 28.90
C ALA A 5 9.28 -9.17 28.06
N ILE A 6 8.27 -8.41 28.51
CA ILE A 6 7.22 -7.96 27.60
C ILE A 6 7.94 -7.10 26.57
N SER A 7 8.14 -7.68 25.39
CA SER A 7 8.54 -6.98 24.16
C SER A 7 7.71 -5.71 24.05
N GLU A 8 8.29 -4.54 24.33
CA GLU A 8 7.66 -3.27 23.99
C GLU A 8 7.51 -3.23 22.47
N VAL A 9 6.31 -3.53 21.99
CA VAL A 9 5.94 -3.33 20.60
C VAL A 9 6.03 -1.83 20.37
N LEU A 10 7.00 -1.41 19.55
CA LEU A 10 7.10 0.00 19.15
C LEU A 10 5.75 0.42 18.54
N PRO A 11 5.25 1.62 18.87
CA PRO A 11 4.03 2.09 18.25
C PRO A 11 4.22 2.17 16.73
N PRO A 12 3.15 1.97 15.95
CA PRO A 12 3.23 2.07 14.50
C PRO A 12 3.74 3.45 14.11
N LEU A 13 4.61 3.50 13.09
CA LEU A 13 4.95 4.78 12.46
C LEU A 13 3.71 5.28 11.72
N VAL A 14 3.23 6.47 12.07
CA VAL A 14 2.07 7.11 11.42
C VAL A 14 2.54 8.38 10.71
N VAL A 15 2.15 8.53 9.45
CA VAL A 15 2.44 9.70 8.62
C VAL A 15 1.10 10.26 8.11
N PRO A 16 0.71 11.47 8.54
CA PRO A 16 -0.37 12.21 7.89
C PRO A 16 0.00 12.49 6.44
N CYS A 17 -0.96 12.34 5.52
CA CYS A 17 -0.73 12.56 4.09
C CYS A 17 -1.67 13.62 3.49
N ALA A 18 -2.78 13.91 4.17
CA ALA A 18 -3.76 14.88 3.68
C ALA A 18 -3.16 16.29 3.58
N GLY A 19 -3.06 16.81 2.35
CA GLY A 19 -2.55 18.15 2.09
C GLY A 19 -1.02 18.26 2.05
N GLU A 20 -0.30 17.14 2.20
CA GLU A 20 1.16 17.10 2.05
C GLU A 20 1.57 17.19 0.57
N ASP A 21 2.78 17.71 0.33
CA ASP A 21 3.34 17.78 -1.02
C ASP A 21 3.65 16.38 -1.57
N LEU A 22 3.29 16.13 -2.84
CA LEU A 22 3.46 14.80 -3.43
C LEU A 22 4.93 14.39 -3.51
N GLU A 23 5.84 15.31 -3.78
CA GLU A 23 7.27 15.00 -3.87
C GLU A 23 7.82 14.60 -2.50
N GLU A 24 7.37 15.24 -1.42
CA GLU A 24 7.73 14.86 -0.06
C GLU A 24 7.24 13.44 0.31
N LEU A 25 6.02 13.08 -0.10
CA LEU A 25 5.49 11.74 0.10
C LEU A 25 6.22 10.69 -0.75
N LEU A 26 6.59 11.02 -1.99
CA LEU A 26 7.37 10.14 -2.86
C LEU A 26 8.82 9.95 -2.37
N GLY A 27 9.38 10.94 -1.66
CA GLY A 27 10.70 10.86 -1.03
C GLY A 27 10.76 9.92 0.18
N ARG A 28 9.62 9.42 0.67
CA ARG A 28 9.54 8.51 1.82
C ARG A 28 9.14 7.12 1.36
N GLU A 29 9.92 6.12 1.76
CA GLU A 29 9.75 4.72 1.36
C GLU A 29 9.43 3.83 2.57
N TRP A 30 8.74 2.73 2.34
CA TRP A 30 8.45 1.70 3.34
C TRP A 30 8.91 0.31 2.85
N LEU A 31 9.19 -0.58 3.79
CA LEU A 31 9.70 -1.92 3.52
C LEU A 31 9.07 -2.94 4.49
N LEU A 32 8.44 -3.96 3.93
CA LEU A 32 8.05 -5.17 4.65
C LEU A 32 8.98 -6.30 4.22
N THR A 33 9.53 -7.04 5.18
CA THR A 33 10.36 -8.23 4.91
C THR A 33 9.77 -9.46 5.57
N ASN A 34 10.20 -10.64 5.14
CA ASN A 34 9.80 -11.89 5.77
C ASN A 34 11.02 -12.80 6.07
N ARG A 35 10.75 -13.96 6.68
CA ARG A 35 11.80 -14.84 7.21
C ARG A 35 12.53 -15.67 6.16
N ILE A 36 12.10 -15.60 4.91
CA ILE A 36 12.72 -16.31 3.79
C ILE A 36 13.41 -15.37 2.79
N GLY A 37 13.44 -14.07 3.10
CA GLY A 37 14.11 -13.03 2.32
C GLY A 37 13.27 -12.42 1.20
N ALA A 38 11.96 -12.70 1.15
CA ALA A 38 11.03 -11.97 0.31
C ALA A 38 10.70 -10.62 0.94
N TYR A 39 10.25 -9.67 0.11
CA TYR A 39 9.88 -8.35 0.60
C TYR A 39 8.80 -7.68 -0.25
N ALA A 40 8.20 -6.64 0.32
CA ALA A 40 7.35 -5.68 -0.37
C ALA A 40 7.83 -4.26 -0.01
N SER A 41 7.93 -3.37 -0.98
CA SER A 41 8.32 -1.98 -0.75
C SER A 41 7.77 -1.04 -1.81
N ALA A 42 7.51 0.20 -1.41
CA ALA A 42 7.15 1.30 -2.29
C ALA A 42 7.35 2.64 -1.56
N THR A 43 6.99 3.75 -2.20
CA THR A 43 6.82 5.04 -1.53
C THR A 43 5.55 5.09 -0.67
N ILE A 44 5.37 6.12 0.16
CA ILE A 44 4.15 6.31 0.96
C ILE A 44 2.85 6.29 0.12
N PRO A 45 2.77 6.90 -1.08
CA PRO A 45 1.60 6.75 -1.96
C PRO A 45 1.47 5.37 -2.65
N GLY A 46 2.38 4.44 -2.38
CA GLY A 46 2.44 3.13 -3.04
C GLY A 46 3.01 3.18 -4.46
N THR A 47 3.79 4.21 -4.79
CA THR A 47 4.38 4.41 -6.11
C THR A 47 5.72 3.71 -6.25
N ASN A 48 5.95 3.05 -7.39
CA ASN A 48 7.23 2.42 -7.69
C ASN A 48 8.15 3.42 -8.39
N THR A 49 8.98 4.14 -7.61
CA THR A 49 9.98 5.11 -8.10
C THR A 49 11.40 4.53 -8.21
N ARG A 50 11.60 3.29 -7.73
CA ARG A 50 12.89 2.58 -7.70
C ARG A 50 12.76 1.20 -8.32
N GLN A 51 13.86 0.67 -8.88
CA GLN A 51 13.93 -0.67 -9.49
C GLN A 51 13.58 -1.81 -8.53
N TYR A 52 13.75 -1.60 -7.22
CA TYR A 52 13.47 -2.61 -6.19
C TYR A 52 12.06 -2.53 -5.62
N HIS A 53 11.25 -1.53 -5.98
CA HIS A 53 9.87 -1.45 -5.48
C HIS A 53 8.98 -2.51 -6.12
N GLY A 54 8.04 -3.01 -5.33
CA GLY A 54 7.15 -4.10 -5.69
C GLY A 54 6.34 -4.57 -4.49
N LEU A 55 5.12 -5.05 -4.73
CA LEU A 55 4.27 -5.62 -3.68
C LEU A 55 4.63 -7.08 -3.35
N LEU A 56 5.32 -7.78 -4.24
CA LEU A 56 5.93 -9.07 -3.93
C LEU A 56 7.21 -9.28 -4.74
N VAL A 57 8.35 -9.08 -4.08
CA VAL A 57 9.65 -9.55 -4.58
C VAL A 57 9.96 -10.88 -3.88
N ALA A 58 9.65 -11.96 -4.59
CA ALA A 58 9.79 -13.33 -4.10
C ALA A 58 11.26 -13.75 -4.07
N ALA A 59 11.70 -14.32 -2.95
CA ALA A 59 13.02 -14.93 -2.83
C ALA A 59 12.94 -16.39 -3.30
N THR A 60 13.45 -16.65 -4.50
CA THR A 60 13.43 -17.98 -5.13
C THR A 60 14.68 -18.79 -4.81
N LYS A 61 15.84 -18.12 -4.70
CA LYS A 61 17.12 -18.71 -4.27
C LYS A 61 17.94 -17.67 -3.46
N PRO A 62 17.68 -17.51 -2.16
CA PRO A 62 18.43 -16.57 -1.32
C PRO A 62 19.96 -16.82 -1.38
N PRO A 63 20.81 -15.77 -1.40
CA PRO A 63 20.47 -14.35 -1.34
C PRO A 63 20.18 -13.67 -2.71
N GLY A 64 20.54 -14.31 -3.84
CA GLY A 64 20.57 -13.64 -5.16
C GLY A 64 19.37 -13.87 -6.08
N GLY A 65 18.71 -15.02 -6.00
CA GLY A 65 17.55 -15.34 -6.84
C GLY A 65 16.29 -14.65 -6.35
N ARG A 66 15.90 -13.57 -7.03
CA ARG A 66 14.68 -12.81 -6.75
C ARG A 66 13.84 -12.64 -8.02
N VAL A 67 12.54 -12.70 -7.84
CA VAL A 67 11.55 -12.45 -8.90
C VAL A 67 10.58 -11.40 -8.40
N LEU A 68 10.41 -10.32 -9.15
CA LEU A 68 9.30 -9.40 -8.94
C LEU A 68 8.04 -10.12 -9.44
N ALA A 69 7.24 -10.67 -8.54
CA ALA A 69 6.04 -11.43 -8.90
C ALA A 69 4.79 -10.54 -9.00
N LEU A 70 4.73 -9.47 -8.19
CA LEU A 70 3.66 -8.48 -8.23
C LEU A 70 4.28 -7.08 -8.10
N SER A 71 4.22 -6.30 -9.17
CA SER A 71 4.75 -4.94 -9.20
C SER A 71 3.88 -3.99 -8.39
N ALA A 72 2.59 -3.96 -8.71
CA ALA A 72 1.62 -3.08 -8.07
C ALA A 72 0.20 -3.63 -8.24
N VAL A 73 -0.76 -2.97 -7.61
CA VAL A 73 -2.19 -3.16 -7.86
C VAL A 73 -2.75 -1.82 -8.29
N MET A 74 -3.34 -1.77 -9.48
CA MET A 74 -4.11 -0.61 -9.91
C MET A 74 -5.55 -0.75 -9.39
N ASP A 75 -5.86 -0.03 -8.33
CA ASP A 75 -7.13 -0.05 -7.64
C ASP A 75 -7.87 1.28 -7.69
N GLN A 76 -9.19 1.18 -7.85
CA GLN A 76 -10.11 2.31 -7.91
C GLN A 76 -11.36 2.00 -7.09
N LEU A 77 -11.82 2.98 -6.30
CA LEU A 77 -13.08 2.89 -5.57
C LEU A 77 -14.16 3.66 -6.34
N ILE A 78 -15.25 2.99 -6.66
CA ILE A 78 -16.40 3.58 -7.33
C ILE A 78 -17.49 3.79 -6.27
N VAL A 79 -17.79 5.04 -6.00
CA VAL A 79 -18.67 5.49 -4.92
C VAL A 79 -19.98 6.01 -5.53
N PRO A 80 -21.16 5.56 -5.08
CA PRO A 80 -22.43 6.12 -5.52
C PRO A 80 -22.55 7.61 -5.17
N ALA A 81 -23.17 8.38 -6.05
CA ALA A 81 -23.51 9.79 -5.86
C ALA A 81 -25.00 10.01 -6.12
N GLU A 82 -25.55 11.18 -5.77
CA GLU A 82 -26.96 11.52 -6.07
C GLU A 82 -27.27 11.35 -7.56
N GLU A 83 -26.33 11.75 -8.42
CA GLU A 83 -26.39 11.55 -9.86
C GLU A 83 -25.25 10.62 -10.32
N GLY A 84 -25.53 9.32 -10.32
CA GLY A 84 -24.62 8.30 -10.87
C GLY A 84 -23.55 7.82 -9.88
N GLN A 85 -22.28 7.88 -10.28
CA GLN A 85 -21.16 7.37 -9.49
C GLN A 85 -19.87 8.15 -9.78
N THR A 86 -19.05 8.32 -8.76
CA THR A 86 -17.72 8.92 -8.87
C THR A 86 -16.66 7.83 -8.72
N THR A 87 -15.61 7.88 -9.53
CA THR A 87 -14.47 6.96 -9.40
C THR A 87 -13.31 7.71 -8.76
N TYR A 88 -12.77 7.14 -7.69
CA TYR A 88 -11.59 7.62 -7.00
C TYR A 88 -10.44 6.64 -7.21
N ASP A 89 -9.30 7.15 -7.65
CA ASP A 89 -8.08 6.37 -7.73
C ASP A 89 -7.50 6.16 -6.33
N LEU A 90 -7.00 4.94 -6.08
CA LEU A 90 -6.27 4.61 -4.86
C LEU A 90 -4.78 4.40 -5.16
N ALA A 91 -4.48 3.79 -6.31
CA ALA A 91 -3.13 3.64 -6.82
C ALA A 91 -2.57 4.98 -7.32
N THR A 92 -1.26 5.16 -7.17
CA THR A 92 -0.51 6.29 -7.72
C THR A 92 0.65 5.76 -8.54
N PHE A 93 0.61 5.93 -9.87
CA PHE A 93 1.68 5.51 -10.77
C PHE A 93 2.36 6.72 -11.40
N GLU A 94 3.68 6.72 -11.37
CA GLU A 94 4.50 7.74 -12.01
C GLU A 94 4.82 7.34 -13.46
N PHE A 95 4.65 8.29 -14.36
CA PHE A 95 5.09 8.25 -15.74
C PHE A 95 5.88 9.53 -16.06
N PRO A 96 6.66 9.58 -17.16
CA PRO A 96 7.39 10.78 -17.52
C PRO A 96 6.48 12.02 -17.59
N GLY A 97 6.64 12.92 -16.61
CA GLY A 97 5.91 14.18 -16.50
C GLY A 97 4.45 14.07 -16.05
N THR A 98 3.97 12.92 -15.57
CA THR A 98 2.58 12.77 -15.11
C THR A 98 2.37 11.62 -14.13
N PHE A 99 1.31 11.71 -13.33
CA PHE A 99 0.85 10.61 -12.48
C PHE A 99 -0.51 10.13 -12.96
N ASN A 100 -0.64 8.83 -13.26
CA ASN A 100 -1.90 8.25 -13.72
C ASN A 100 -1.97 6.73 -13.47
N PRO A 101 -2.89 6.20 -12.66
CA PRO A 101 -3.78 6.95 -11.78
C PRO A 101 -3.02 7.78 -10.74
N CYS A 102 -3.69 8.76 -10.13
CA CYS A 102 -3.12 9.61 -9.08
C CYS A 102 -3.99 9.56 -7.81
N GLY A 103 -3.83 8.48 -7.04
CA GLY A 103 -4.58 8.26 -5.80
C GLY A 103 -4.04 8.98 -4.58
N ALA A 104 -2.84 9.58 -4.65
CA ALA A 104 -2.19 10.27 -3.54
C ALA A 104 -3.05 11.39 -2.95
N GLY A 105 -3.82 12.11 -3.79
CA GLY A 105 -4.75 13.14 -3.31
C GLY A 105 -5.92 12.61 -2.46
N ASN A 106 -6.21 11.31 -2.52
CA ASN A 106 -7.21 10.65 -1.69
C ASN A 106 -6.60 10.02 -0.42
N LEU A 107 -5.26 9.95 -0.32
CA LEU A 107 -4.56 9.35 0.82
C LEU A 107 -4.55 10.32 2.00
N VAL A 108 -5.15 9.91 3.11
CA VAL A 108 -5.25 10.73 4.33
C VAL A 108 -4.11 10.42 5.29
N GLU A 109 -3.75 9.15 5.42
CA GLU A 109 -2.78 8.69 6.40
C GLU A 109 -2.14 7.39 5.94
N PHE A 110 -0.84 7.27 6.18
CA PHE A 110 -0.08 6.05 6.04
C PHE A 110 0.40 5.56 7.41
N ARG A 111 0.31 4.24 7.65
CA ARG A 111 0.89 3.59 8.82
C ARG A 111 1.81 2.46 8.42
N HIS A 112 2.94 2.36 9.09
CA HIS A 112 3.87 1.24 8.96
C HIS A 112 4.00 0.51 10.30
N ASP A 113 3.56 -0.74 10.29
CA ASP A 113 3.63 -1.71 11.39
C ASP A 113 3.87 -3.10 10.79
N VAL A 114 3.26 -4.16 11.33
CA VAL A 114 3.11 -5.50 10.72
C VAL A 114 2.59 -5.48 9.27
N ALA A 115 1.92 -4.40 8.87
CA ALA A 115 1.44 -4.15 7.52
C ALA A 115 1.77 -2.71 7.10
N ALA A 116 1.83 -2.48 5.79
CA ALA A 116 1.76 -1.14 5.22
C ALA A 116 0.28 -0.79 5.04
N THR A 117 -0.21 0.19 5.79
CA THR A 117 -1.63 0.54 5.89
C THR A 117 -1.85 1.93 5.32
N PHE A 118 -2.88 2.07 4.49
CA PHE A 118 -3.22 3.28 3.77
C PHE A 118 -4.69 3.60 4.06
N LEU A 119 -4.96 4.77 4.65
CA LEU A 119 -6.31 5.28 4.85
C LEU A 119 -6.63 6.27 3.73
N TYR A 120 -7.67 5.97 2.96
CA TYR A 120 -8.16 6.83 1.90
C TYR A 120 -9.51 7.45 2.27
N ARG A 121 -9.71 8.70 1.85
CA ARG A 121 -11.01 9.37 1.84
C ARG A 121 -11.42 9.64 0.41
N CYS A 122 -12.48 8.99 -0.03
CA CYS A 122 -13.02 9.00 -1.39
C CYS A 122 -14.43 9.58 -1.35
N GLY A 123 -14.54 10.91 -1.28
CA GLY A 123 -15.81 11.58 -1.04
C GLY A 123 -16.42 11.14 0.30
N PRO A 124 -17.65 10.56 0.33
CA PRO A 124 -18.29 10.10 1.57
C PRO A 124 -17.76 8.76 2.10
N ALA A 125 -16.88 8.07 1.36
CA ALA A 125 -16.35 6.77 1.74
C ALA A 125 -14.95 6.87 2.35
N GLU A 126 -14.72 6.17 3.46
CA GLU A 126 -13.39 5.97 4.02
C GLU A 126 -12.98 4.50 3.86
N LEU A 127 -11.85 4.27 3.20
CA LEU A 127 -11.36 2.95 2.85
C LEU A 127 -9.96 2.74 3.42
N VAL A 128 -9.76 1.63 4.11
CA VAL A 128 -8.43 1.16 4.49
C VAL A 128 -7.96 0.12 3.48
N LYS A 129 -6.73 0.30 2.97
CA LYS A 129 -5.97 -0.69 2.21
C LYS A 129 -4.77 -1.14 3.06
N GLU A 130 -4.49 -2.43 3.08
CA GLU A 130 -3.36 -3.00 3.80
C GLU A 130 -2.58 -3.94 2.89
N ILE A 131 -1.25 -3.83 2.91
CA ILE A 131 -0.32 -4.77 2.30
C ILE A 131 0.29 -5.61 3.42
N ILE A 132 0.08 -6.92 3.34
CA ILE A 132 0.49 -7.89 4.37
C ILE A 132 1.36 -8.94 3.70
N LEU A 133 2.63 -9.03 4.10
CA LEU A 133 3.56 -10.02 3.58
C LEU A 133 3.54 -11.27 4.48
N ALA A 134 3.43 -12.46 3.87
CA ALA A 134 3.45 -13.71 4.63
C ALA A 134 4.83 -13.95 5.25
N GLU A 135 4.85 -14.34 6.54
CA GLU A 135 6.08 -14.50 7.32
C GLU A 135 7.02 -15.57 6.75
N THR A 136 6.47 -16.69 6.24
CA THR A 136 7.25 -17.86 5.80
C THR A 136 6.88 -18.35 4.40
N ALA A 137 6.33 -17.48 3.54
CA ALA A 137 5.96 -17.82 2.17
C ALA A 137 6.19 -16.65 1.21
N ASN A 138 6.42 -16.96 -0.07
CA ASN A 138 6.43 -15.98 -1.15
C ASN A 138 4.98 -15.59 -1.51
N ALA A 139 4.30 -14.93 -0.58
CA ALA A 139 2.90 -14.55 -0.72
C ALA A 139 2.66 -13.18 -0.08
N VAL A 140 1.85 -12.36 -0.75
CA VAL A 140 1.36 -11.08 -0.25
C VAL A 140 -0.16 -11.09 -0.29
N ALA A 141 -0.78 -10.57 0.76
CA ALA A 141 -2.20 -10.27 0.79
C ALA A 141 -2.41 -8.76 0.67
N VAL A 142 -3.37 -8.36 -0.16
CA VAL A 142 -3.86 -6.98 -0.24
C VAL A 142 -5.29 -6.98 0.30
N ARG A 143 -5.50 -6.34 1.44
CA ARG A 143 -6.79 -6.30 2.13
C ARG A 143 -7.40 -4.92 2.00
N TYR A 144 -8.70 -4.88 1.71
CA TYR A 144 -9.49 -3.64 1.65
C TYR A 144 -10.63 -3.73 2.66
N ARG A 145 -10.87 -2.63 3.38
CA ARG A 145 -11.96 -2.53 4.34
C ARG A 145 -12.61 -1.16 4.24
N LEU A 146 -13.89 -1.14 3.88
CA LEU A 146 -14.71 0.07 3.95
C LEU A 146 -15.01 0.34 5.42
N LEU A 147 -14.56 1.47 5.95
CA LEU A 147 -14.79 1.87 7.34
C LEU A 147 -16.13 2.56 7.52
N SER A 148 -16.45 3.45 6.59
CA SER A 148 -17.63 4.31 6.61
C SER A 148 -18.02 4.69 5.18
N GLY A 149 -19.26 5.16 5.01
CA GLY A 149 -19.83 5.54 3.72
C GLY A 149 -20.75 4.49 3.10
N PRO A 150 -21.26 4.75 1.88
CA PRO A 150 -22.19 3.85 1.20
C PRO A 150 -21.48 2.57 0.72
N ALA A 151 -22.25 1.54 0.39
CA ALA A 151 -21.71 0.37 -0.30
C ALA A 151 -21.07 0.80 -1.64
N CYS A 152 -19.80 0.47 -1.83
CA CYS A 152 -19.00 0.89 -2.98
C CYS A 152 -18.62 -0.32 -3.85
N ARG A 153 -18.20 -0.06 -5.09
CA ARG A 153 -17.59 -1.07 -5.95
C ARG A 153 -16.10 -0.85 -6.04
N LEU A 154 -15.32 -1.86 -5.67
CA LEU A 154 -13.87 -1.87 -5.82
C LEU A 154 -13.48 -2.49 -7.16
N ARG A 155 -12.66 -1.79 -7.94
CA ARG A 155 -12.06 -2.31 -9.17
C ARG A 155 -10.58 -2.53 -8.96
N ILE A 156 -10.11 -3.74 -9.17
CA ILE A 156 -8.71 -4.16 -8.92
C ILE A 156 -8.13 -4.69 -10.22
N ARG A 157 -6.92 -4.25 -10.57
CA ARG A 157 -6.13 -4.83 -11.67
C ARG A 157 -4.69 -5.10 -11.16
N PRO A 158 -4.34 -6.35 -10.85
CA PRO A 158 -2.99 -6.72 -10.43
C PRO A 158 -2.01 -6.61 -11.60
N PHE A 159 -0.82 -6.02 -11.35
CA PHE A 159 0.23 -5.89 -12.36
C PHE A 159 1.33 -6.91 -12.04
N LEU A 160 1.21 -8.08 -12.67
CA LEU A 160 2.24 -9.12 -12.64
C LEU A 160 3.43 -8.69 -13.51
N ALA A 161 4.64 -9.09 -13.13
CA ALA A 161 5.87 -8.80 -13.89
C ALA A 161 6.33 -10.00 -14.72
#